data_AF-A0A7R8UQP1-F1
#
_entry.id   AF-A0A7R8UQP1-F1
#
_cell.length_a   1.000
_cell.length_b   1.000
_cell.length_c   1.000
_cell.angle_alpha   90.00
_cell.angle_beta   90.00
_cell.angle_gamma   90.00
#
_symmetry.space_group_name_H-M   'P 1'
#
loop_
_entity.id
_entity.type
_entity.pdbx_description
1 polymer ?
#
loop_
_entity_poly.entity_id
_entity_poly.type
_entity_poly.pdbx_seq_one_letter_code
_entity_poly.pdbx_strand_id
1 'polypeptide(L)'
;MSTAKENCPPSPGKVRRCNAAFGEELFSQYNQNTCECINLKMQLKKLEEKIVKQNQAIMDVLASHSVLLNKIYKNETMPTEVSTVFPIKTVEELEKLNNGISEEDIPFYVATVKMKIKAGGLIKNFSKLISEDICLNYNYNGE
;
A
#
# COMPACT_ATOMS: atom_id res chain seq x y z
N MET A 1 15.61 62.92 -35.40
CA MET A 1 15.65 62.38 -34.03
C MET A 1 16.08 60.93 -34.10
N SER A 2 17.00 60.37 -33.34
CA SER A 2 18.18 60.84 -32.63
C SER A 2 19.05 59.58 -32.55
N THR A 3 20.28 59.63 -33.07
CA THR A 3 21.24 58.52 -33.09
C THR A 3 21.96 58.44 -31.74
N ALA A 4 21.79 57.35 -31.00
CA ALA A 4 22.63 57.05 -29.84
C ALA A 4 23.83 56.21 -30.29
N LYS A 5 24.97 56.88 -30.45
CA LYS A 5 26.29 56.25 -30.54
C LYS A 5 26.62 55.69 -29.17
N GLU A 6 26.79 54.37 -29.07
CA GLU A 6 27.44 53.76 -27.90
C GLU A 6 28.91 54.16 -27.90
N ASN A 7 29.29 54.89 -26.87
CA ASN A 7 30.65 55.36 -26.64
C ASN A 7 31.54 54.18 -26.23
N CYS A 8 32.55 53.91 -27.04
CA CYS A 8 33.68 53.04 -26.73
C CYS A 8 34.48 53.63 -25.55
N PRO A 9 34.94 52.84 -24.57
CA PRO A 9 35.71 53.35 -23.42
C PRO A 9 37.12 53.83 -23.83
N PRO A 10 37.71 54.77 -23.06
CA PRO A 10 38.94 55.47 -23.46
C PRO A 10 40.20 54.58 -23.37
N SER A 11 41.19 54.91 -24.20
CA SER A 11 42.50 54.24 -24.28
C SER A 11 43.25 54.18 -22.93
N PRO A 12 44.05 53.13 -22.67
CA PRO A 12 44.69 52.91 -21.37
C PRO A 12 45.87 53.86 -21.15
N GLY A 13 45.59 55.05 -20.63
CA GLY A 13 46.59 55.94 -20.03
C GLY A 13 46.92 55.47 -18.62
N LYS A 14 48.10 54.85 -18.45
CA LYS A 14 48.88 54.66 -17.21
C LYS A 14 48.15 54.97 -15.88
N VAL A 15 47.37 54.00 -15.36
CA VAL A 15 46.95 53.97 -13.96
C VAL A 15 47.49 52.69 -13.31
N ARG A 16 48.47 52.91 -12.42
CA ARG A 16 48.93 52.09 -11.29
C ARG A 16 48.55 50.60 -11.28
N ARG A 17 49.53 49.76 -11.60
CA ARG A 17 49.57 48.30 -11.31
C ARG A 17 49.57 48.02 -9.80
N CYS A 18 48.45 48.19 -9.11
CA CYS A 18 48.27 47.60 -7.76
C CYS A 18 46.85 47.07 -7.47
N ASN A 19 45.84 47.35 -8.31
CA ASN A 19 44.44 46.99 -8.01
C ASN A 19 43.82 45.93 -8.94
N ALA A 20 44.52 45.50 -10.00
CA ALA A 20 43.98 44.51 -10.93
C ALA A 20 43.84 43.12 -10.31
N ALA A 21 44.83 42.69 -9.52
CA ALA A 21 44.84 41.39 -8.86
C ALA A 21 43.68 41.22 -7.84
N PHE A 22 43.35 42.28 -7.09
CA PHE A 22 42.25 42.24 -6.13
C PHE A 22 40.88 42.15 -6.79
N GLY A 23 40.70 42.77 -7.96
CA GLY A 23 39.47 42.68 -8.75
C GLY A 23 39.29 41.31 -9.43
N GLU A 24 40.37 40.71 -9.91
CA GLU A 24 40.36 39.37 -10.52
C GLU A 24 40.01 38.27 -9.51
N GLU A 25 40.53 38.36 -8.28
CA GLU A 25 40.25 37.40 -7.21
C GLU A 25 38.78 37.43 -6.76
N LEU A 26 38.22 38.63 -6.56
CA LEU A 26 36.79 38.81 -6.26
C LEU A 26 35.89 38.29 -7.39
N PHE A 27 36.27 38.52 -8.65
CA PHE A 27 35.50 38.04 -9.80
C PHE A 27 35.56 36.51 -9.93
N SER A 28 36.73 35.91 -9.71
CA SER A 28 36.89 34.45 -9.69
C SER A 28 36.05 33.81 -8.58
N GLN A 29 36.07 34.39 -7.36
CA GLN A 29 35.27 33.90 -6.24
C GLN A 29 33.76 34.05 -6.48
N TYR A 30 33.32 35.15 -7.07
CA TYR A 30 31.92 35.34 -7.47
C TYR A 30 31.46 34.28 -8.48
N ASN A 31 32.26 34.01 -9.52
CA ASN A 31 31.94 32.99 -10.52
C ASN A 31 31.90 31.58 -9.90
N GLN A 32 32.85 31.25 -9.03
CA GLN A 32 32.87 29.97 -8.34
C GLN A 32 31.63 29.77 -7.47
N ASN A 33 31.27 30.76 -6.64
CA ASN A 33 30.08 30.71 -5.81
C ASN A 33 28.79 30.61 -6.64
N THR A 34 28.76 31.27 -7.81
CA THR A 34 27.62 31.20 -8.73
C THR A 34 27.48 29.80 -9.32
N CYS A 35 28.57 29.16 -9.72
CA CYS A 35 28.59 27.77 -10.18
C CYS A 35 28.13 26.80 -9.09
N GLU A 36 28.59 26.98 -7.85
CA GLU A 36 28.15 26.16 -6.72
C GLU A 36 26.64 26.31 -6.44
N CYS A 37 26.12 27.54 -6.50
CA CYS A 37 24.69 27.79 -6.34
C CYS A 37 23.84 27.11 -7.43
N ILE A 38 24.31 27.11 -8.69
CA ILE A 38 23.63 26.41 -9.79
C ILE A 38 23.63 24.90 -9.55
N ASN A 39 24.76 24.33 -9.11
CA ASN A 39 24.87 22.91 -8.82
C ASN A 39 23.94 22.50 -7.67
N LEU A 40 23.93 23.26 -6.57
CA LEU A 40 23.02 23.03 -5.43
C LEU A 40 21.55 23.09 -5.86
N LYS A 41 21.15 24.06 -6.68
CA LYS A 41 19.80 24.14 -7.24
C LYS A 41 19.44 22.90 -8.06
N MET A 42 20.36 22.40 -8.89
CA MET A 42 20.14 21.18 -9.66
C MET A 42 19.98 19.95 -8.77
N GLN A 43 20.78 19.85 -7.69
CA GLN A 43 20.67 18.74 -6.74
C GLN A 43 19.35 18.78 -5.97
N LEU A 44 18.89 19.96 -5.53
CA LEU A 44 17.60 20.14 -4.88
C LEU A 44 16.45 19.70 -5.79
N LYS A 45 16.48 20.11 -7.06
CA LYS A 45 15.45 19.69 -8.03
C LYS A 45 15.42 18.17 -8.23
N LYS A 46 16.58 17.54 -8.35
CA LYS A 46 16.67 16.07 -8.45
C LYS A 46 16.14 15.37 -7.19
N LEU A 47 16.38 15.94 -6.02
CA LEU A 47 15.89 15.40 -4.76
C LEU A 47 14.37 15.52 -4.66
N GLU A 48 13.81 16.66 -5.05
CA GLU A 48 12.37 16.90 -5.11
C GLU A 48 11.67 15.91 -6.06
N GLU A 49 12.23 15.72 -7.27
CA GLU A 49 11.72 14.74 -8.23
C GLU A 49 11.76 13.30 -7.67
N LYS A 50 12.81 12.94 -6.93
CA LYS A 50 12.90 11.62 -6.27
C LYS A 50 11.85 11.46 -5.19
N ILE A 51 11.62 12.47 -4.36
CA ILE A 51 10.61 12.45 -3.29
C ILE A 51 9.21 12.24 -3.90
N VAL A 52 8.88 12.99 -4.96
CA VAL A 52 7.58 12.85 -5.64
C VAL A 52 7.39 11.43 -6.18
N LYS A 53 8.41 10.85 -6.82
CA LYS A 53 8.36 9.47 -7.33
C LYS A 53 8.21 8.44 -6.21
N GLN A 54 8.92 8.60 -5.10
CA GLN A 54 8.81 7.71 -3.95
C GLN A 54 7.41 7.78 -3.33
N ASN A 55 6.87 8.98 -3.15
CA ASN A 55 5.52 9.17 -2.62
C ASN A 55 4.46 8.54 -3.52
N GLN A 56 4.59 8.67 -4.84
CA GLN A 56 3.68 8.01 -5.78
C GLN A 56 3.73 6.48 -5.64
N ALA A 57 4.93 5.90 -5.62
CA ALA A 57 5.08 4.45 -5.46
C ALA A 57 4.50 3.95 -4.13
N ILE A 58 4.68 4.71 -3.04
CA ILE A 58 4.08 4.39 -1.73
C ILE A 58 2.55 4.42 -1.82
N MET A 59 1.96 5.42 -2.46
CA MET A 59 0.50 5.50 -2.64
C MET A 59 -0.04 4.32 -3.45
N ASP A 60 0.63 3.93 -4.52
CA ASP A 60 0.21 2.80 -5.37
C ASP A 60 0.23 1.47 -4.58
N VAL A 61 1.26 1.26 -3.76
CA VAL A 61 1.36 0.10 -2.87
C VAL A 61 0.29 0.15 -1.78
N LEU A 62 0.04 1.31 -1.17
CA LEU A 62 -1.00 1.47 -0.15
C LEU A 62 -2.40 1.20 -0.69
N ALA A 63 -2.71 1.67 -1.90
CA ALA A 63 -3.97 1.38 -2.57
C ALA A 63 -4.14 -0.13 -2.80
N SER A 64 -3.08 -0.79 -3.27
CA SER A 64 -3.06 -2.24 -3.47
C SER A 64 -3.27 -3.01 -2.17
N HIS A 65 -2.58 -2.62 -1.09
CA HIS A 65 -2.76 -3.21 0.24
C HIS A 65 -4.17 -2.99 0.79
N SER A 66 -4.77 -1.80 0.61
CA SER A 66 -6.14 -1.52 1.04
C SER A 66 -7.16 -2.45 0.38
N VAL A 67 -7.01 -2.70 -0.93
CA VAL A 67 -7.88 -3.63 -1.66
C VAL A 67 -7.69 -5.07 -1.16
N LEU A 68 -6.45 -5.50 -0.94
CA LEU A 68 -6.15 -6.85 -0.42
C LEU A 68 -6.69 -7.04 1.00
N LEU A 69 -6.48 -6.07 1.89
CA LEU A 69 -7.00 -6.11 3.26
C LEU A 69 -8.52 -6.15 3.27
N ASN A 70 -9.20 -5.36 2.45
CA ASN A 70 -10.66 -5.45 2.33
C ASN A 70 -11.13 -6.82 1.83
N LYS A 71 -10.37 -7.45 0.93
CA LYS A 71 -10.67 -8.80 0.45
C LYS A 71 -10.46 -9.85 1.55
N ILE A 72 -9.40 -9.71 2.34
CA ILE A 72 -9.11 -10.60 3.48
C ILE A 72 -10.16 -10.42 4.57
N TYR A 73 -10.44 -9.18 4.98
CA TYR A 73 -11.46 -8.85 5.96
C TYR A 73 -12.81 -9.47 5.60
N LYS A 74 -13.29 -9.26 4.36
CA LYS A 74 -14.53 -9.90 3.87
C LYS A 74 -14.52 -11.43 3.88
N ASN A 75 -13.34 -12.06 3.89
CA ASN A 75 -13.19 -13.51 3.95
C ASN A 75 -12.96 -14.03 5.38
N GLU A 76 -12.41 -13.21 6.29
CA GLU A 76 -12.02 -13.58 7.66
C GLU A 76 -13.00 -13.10 8.74
N THR A 77 -13.78 -12.03 8.50
CA THR A 77 -14.83 -11.59 9.41
C THR A 77 -16.13 -12.34 9.20
N MET A 78 -16.06 -13.67 9.26
CA MET A 78 -17.22 -14.43 9.73
C MET A 78 -17.04 -14.63 11.23
N PRO A 79 -18.10 -14.52 12.04
CA PRO A 79 -17.99 -14.64 13.49
C PRO A 79 -17.29 -15.95 13.84
N THR A 80 -16.19 -15.84 14.56
CA THR A 80 -15.43 -16.96 15.12
C THR A 80 -16.36 -17.92 15.88
N GLU A 81 -17.43 -17.40 16.47
CA GLU A 81 -18.47 -18.15 17.16
C GLU A 81 -19.14 -19.19 16.27
N VAL A 82 -19.56 -18.83 15.04
CA VAL A 82 -20.22 -19.78 14.11
C VAL A 82 -19.26 -20.87 13.64
N SER A 83 -17.97 -20.55 13.51
CA SER A 83 -16.94 -21.54 13.14
C SER A 83 -16.77 -22.64 14.20
N THR A 84 -17.03 -22.33 15.48
CA THR A 84 -16.94 -23.28 16.60
C THR A 84 -18.11 -24.25 16.68
N VAL A 85 -19.23 -23.96 16.03
CA VAL A 85 -20.39 -24.86 15.95
C VAL A 85 -20.07 -26.14 15.16
N PHE A 86 -19.13 -26.05 14.22
CA PHE A 86 -18.75 -27.17 13.36
C PHE A 86 -17.41 -27.81 13.80
N PRO A 87 -17.26 -29.14 13.78
CA PRO A 87 -18.26 -30.12 13.37
C PRO A 87 -19.31 -30.40 14.45
N ILE A 88 -20.57 -30.62 14.03
CA ILE A 88 -21.67 -31.02 14.90
C ILE A 88 -21.47 -32.48 15.30
N LYS A 89 -21.47 -32.78 16.60
CA LYS A 89 -21.09 -34.09 17.15
C LYS A 89 -22.26 -34.90 17.68
N THR A 90 -23.32 -34.24 18.15
CA THR A 90 -24.49 -34.93 18.72
C THR A 90 -25.80 -34.47 18.10
N VAL A 91 -26.84 -35.28 18.26
CA VAL A 91 -28.20 -34.95 17.79
C VAL A 91 -28.75 -33.73 18.51
N GLU A 92 -28.45 -33.59 19.80
CA GLU A 92 -28.86 -32.43 20.60
C GLU A 92 -28.19 -31.14 20.11
N GLU A 93 -26.94 -31.19 19.65
CA GLU A 93 -26.26 -30.04 19.04
C GLU A 93 -26.93 -29.64 17.71
N LEU A 94 -27.35 -30.63 16.91
CA LEU A 94 -28.07 -30.41 15.66
C LEU A 94 -29.44 -29.77 15.89
N GLU A 95 -30.20 -30.24 16.89
CA GLU A 95 -31.49 -29.67 17.27
C GLU A 95 -31.34 -28.26 17.85
N LYS A 96 -30.34 -28.03 18.71
CA LYS A 96 -30.03 -26.70 19.24
C LYS A 96 -29.68 -25.72 18.12
N LEU A 97 -28.92 -26.17 17.12
CA LEU A 97 -28.60 -25.36 15.96
C LEU A 97 -29.85 -25.03 15.15
N ASN A 98 -30.68 -26.03 14.84
CA ASN A 98 -31.91 -25.82 14.07
C ASN A 98 -32.89 -24.85 14.75
N ASN A 99 -32.98 -24.88 16.07
CA ASN A 99 -33.88 -24.02 16.84
C ASN A 99 -33.26 -22.66 17.21
N GLY A 100 -31.94 -22.51 17.10
CA GLY A 100 -31.18 -21.33 17.53
C GLY A 100 -30.75 -20.39 16.40
N ILE A 101 -30.90 -20.78 15.13
CA ILE A 101 -30.56 -19.92 13.98
C ILE A 101 -31.67 -18.88 13.77
N SER A 102 -31.32 -17.60 13.87
CA SER A 102 -32.18 -16.51 13.40
C SER A 102 -31.98 -16.25 11.90
N GLU A 103 -32.94 -15.58 11.24
CA GLU A 103 -32.81 -15.20 9.83
C GLU A 103 -31.58 -14.33 9.55
N GLU A 104 -31.19 -13.50 10.52
CA GLU A 104 -30.01 -12.62 10.46
C GLU A 104 -28.70 -13.42 10.51
N ASP A 105 -28.71 -14.60 11.15
CA ASP A 105 -27.54 -15.43 11.32
C ASP A 105 -27.22 -16.34 10.12
N ILE A 106 -28.23 -16.65 9.29
CA ILE A 106 -28.13 -17.58 8.15
C ILE A 106 -26.93 -17.27 7.23
N PRO A 107 -26.67 -16.00 6.82
CA PRO A 107 -25.53 -15.68 5.98
C PRO A 107 -24.18 -16.11 6.59
N PHE A 108 -24.06 -16.05 7.93
CA PHE A 108 -22.85 -16.41 8.64
C PHE A 108 -22.59 -17.91 8.66
N TYR A 109 -23.64 -18.72 8.89
CA TYR A 109 -23.58 -20.17 8.78
C TYR A 109 -23.24 -20.61 7.36
N VAL A 110 -23.89 -20.02 6.35
CA VAL A 110 -23.65 -20.36 4.93
C VAL A 110 -22.20 -20.11 4.54
N ALA A 111 -21.60 -18.98 4.92
CA ALA A 111 -20.21 -18.72 4.55
C ALA A 111 -19.22 -19.57 5.34
N THR A 112 -19.52 -19.87 6.62
CA THR A 112 -18.70 -20.79 7.43
C THR A 112 -18.66 -22.18 6.79
N VAL A 113 -19.81 -22.71 6.36
CA VAL A 113 -19.93 -23.98 5.64
C VAL A 113 -19.13 -23.92 4.33
N LYS A 114 -19.31 -22.85 3.53
CA LYS A 114 -18.53 -22.64 2.29
C LYS A 114 -17.02 -22.62 2.55
N MET A 115 -16.57 -21.98 3.63
CA MET A 115 -15.16 -21.91 4.01
C MET A 115 -14.60 -23.30 4.34
N LYS A 116 -15.31 -24.09 5.17
CA LYS A 116 -14.86 -25.44 5.55
C LYS A 116 -14.84 -26.41 4.36
N ILE A 117 -15.71 -26.23 3.36
CA ILE A 117 -15.78 -27.07 2.16
C ILE A 117 -14.79 -26.67 1.05
N LYS A 118 -14.43 -25.39 0.93
CA LYS A 118 -13.71 -24.82 -0.23
C LYS A 118 -12.42 -25.58 -0.59
N ALA A 119 -11.65 -26.02 0.40
CA ALA A 119 -10.37 -26.70 0.17
C ALA A 119 -10.56 -28.22 -0.04
N GLY A 120 -10.93 -28.65 -1.25
CA GLY A 120 -11.04 -30.07 -1.60
C GLY A 120 -12.46 -30.61 -1.76
N GLY A 121 -13.48 -29.74 -1.71
CA GLY A 121 -14.87 -30.08 -1.99
C GLY A 121 -15.59 -30.74 -0.81
N LEU A 122 -16.89 -31.00 -0.99
CA LEU A 122 -17.76 -31.50 0.10
C LEU A 122 -17.31 -32.87 0.60
N ILE A 123 -17.02 -33.79 -0.31
CA ILE A 123 -16.68 -35.19 0.02
C ILE A 123 -15.49 -35.28 0.98
N LYS A 124 -14.41 -34.53 0.72
CA LYS A 124 -13.18 -34.58 1.53
C LYS A 124 -13.30 -33.82 2.86
N ASN A 125 -14.25 -32.90 2.96
CA ASN A 125 -14.37 -31.99 4.10
C ASN A 125 -15.67 -32.16 4.87
N PHE A 126 -16.48 -33.17 4.53
CA PHE A 126 -17.77 -33.41 5.18
C PHE A 126 -17.61 -33.65 6.69
N SER A 127 -16.56 -34.38 7.09
CA SER A 127 -16.18 -34.60 8.50
C SER A 127 -15.85 -33.32 9.27
N LYS A 128 -15.61 -32.19 8.58
CA LYS A 128 -15.42 -30.87 9.19
C LYS A 128 -16.73 -30.15 9.51
N LEU A 129 -17.86 -30.67 9.02
CA LEU A 129 -19.21 -30.14 9.25
C LEU A 129 -20.00 -31.04 10.18
N ILE A 130 -20.00 -32.35 9.94
CA ILE A 130 -20.74 -33.33 10.72
C ILE A 130 -19.77 -34.42 11.15
N SER A 131 -19.76 -34.76 12.44
CA SER A 131 -18.91 -35.84 12.93
C SER A 131 -19.38 -37.20 12.42
N GLU A 132 -18.48 -38.18 12.42
CA GLU A 132 -18.80 -39.56 12.05
C GLU A 132 -19.84 -40.16 13.00
N ASP A 133 -19.88 -39.75 14.27
CA ASP A 133 -20.82 -40.26 15.27
C ASP A 133 -22.29 -39.99 14.89
N ILE A 134 -22.61 -38.77 14.42
CA ILE A 134 -23.95 -38.46 13.92
C ILE A 134 -24.27 -39.28 12.68
N CYS A 135 -23.30 -39.41 11.77
CA CYS A 135 -23.48 -40.18 10.55
C CYS A 135 -23.85 -41.62 10.89
N LEU A 136 -23.16 -42.25 11.85
CA LEU A 136 -23.44 -43.61 12.31
C LEU A 136 -24.80 -43.73 13.02
N ASN A 137 -25.18 -42.74 13.83
CA ASN A 137 -26.47 -42.73 14.54
C ASN A 137 -27.68 -42.63 13.60
N TYR A 138 -27.57 -41.87 12.51
CA TYR A 138 -28.64 -41.73 11.52
C TYR A 138 -28.61 -42.79 10.42
N ASN A 139 -27.49 -43.49 10.24
CA ASN A 139 -27.35 -44.55 9.24
C ASN A 139 -27.83 -45.91 9.77
N TYR A 140 -28.94 -45.90 10.54
CA TYR A 140 -29.48 -47.10 11.18
C TYR A 140 -30.17 -48.07 10.20
N ASN A 141 -30.45 -47.65 8.95
CA ASN A 141 -30.99 -48.52 7.91
C ASN A 141 -30.11 -48.42 6.65
N GLY A 142 -28.95 -49.06 6.66
CA GLY A 142 -28.19 -49.35 5.46
C GLY A 142 -28.84 -50.45 4.63
N GLU A 143 -30.06 -50.22 4.11
CA GLU A 143 -30.62 -51.00 3.00
C GLU A 143 -30.48 -50.23 1.68
#